data_AF-A0A143G902-F1
#
_entry.id   AF-A0A143G902-F1
#
_cell.length_a   1.000
_cell.length_b   1.000
_cell.length_c   1.000
_cell.angle_alpha   90.00
_cell.angle_beta   90.00
_cell.angle_gamma   90.00
#
_symmetry.space_group_name_H-M   'P 1'
#
loop_
_entity.id
_entity.type
_entity.pdbx_description
1 polymer ?
#
loop_
_entity_poly.entity_id
_entity_poly.type
_entity_poly.pdbx_seq_one_letter_code
_entity_poly.pdbx_strand_id
1 'polypeptide(L)'
;MKRLFLASLLAIIPTVVFADLDNRKQIMQAPQAEFQLAMEKDFARYMSDMKTAKFYIEPDDRSKAIFDRIKQQAIKQHQQAKSWNWVFFGDLQNRFNAFGGLYGKVILGTNLFDQALFTDDELAFVIAHEIIHSLKDHAREKYNLNDGSADYIALAQNVEFEADYLALDLLQKANYDPKKSLGYLKKMRNFYALLKVQQGGDSASHPSIAIRYERLHELLK
;
A
#
# COMPACT_ATOMS: atom_id res chain seq x y z
N MET A 1 -8.70 -47.55 -17.71
CA MET A 1 -8.82 -46.11 -17.35
C MET A 1 -7.59 -45.74 -16.53
N LYS A 2 -6.61 -45.03 -17.10
CA LYS A 2 -5.41 -44.56 -16.38
C LYS A 2 -5.71 -43.18 -15.80
N ARG A 3 -5.66 -43.04 -14.46
CA ARG A 3 -5.80 -41.75 -13.77
C ARG A 3 -4.52 -40.95 -13.97
N LEU A 4 -4.61 -39.85 -14.71
CA LEU A 4 -3.55 -38.84 -14.81
C LEU A 4 -3.55 -38.02 -13.51
N PHE A 5 -2.51 -38.18 -12.70
CA PHE A 5 -2.21 -37.23 -11.63
C PHE A 5 -1.52 -36.02 -12.25
N LEU A 6 -2.20 -34.87 -12.28
CA LEU A 6 -1.53 -33.58 -12.49
C LEU A 6 -0.69 -33.29 -11.24
N ALA A 7 0.62 -33.46 -11.35
CA ALA A 7 1.56 -32.90 -10.38
C ALA A 7 1.54 -31.38 -10.53
N SER A 8 0.91 -30.67 -9.60
CA SER A 8 1.02 -29.22 -9.47
C SER A 8 2.47 -28.89 -9.08
N LEU A 9 3.26 -28.40 -10.03
CA LEU A 9 4.56 -27.80 -9.74
C LEU A 9 4.35 -26.58 -8.83
N LEU A 10 4.71 -26.69 -7.55
CA LEU A 10 4.92 -25.51 -6.72
C LEU A 10 6.13 -24.77 -7.28
N ALA A 11 5.90 -23.57 -7.81
CA ALA A 11 6.98 -22.66 -8.15
C ALA A 11 7.72 -22.30 -6.85
N ILE A 12 9.01 -22.62 -6.79
CA ILE A 12 9.89 -22.21 -5.69
C ILE A 12 10.13 -20.71 -5.88
N ILE A 13 9.46 -19.87 -5.08
CA ILE A 13 9.73 -18.43 -5.03
C ILE A 13 11.01 -18.26 -4.22
N PRO A 14 12.11 -17.72 -4.79
CA PRO A 14 13.33 -17.48 -4.03
C PRO A 14 13.01 -16.51 -2.89
N THR A 15 13.28 -16.93 -1.65
CA THR A 15 13.10 -16.10 -0.46
C THR A 15 14.16 -15.01 -0.46
N VAL A 16 13.76 -13.77 -0.69
CA VAL A 16 14.57 -12.60 -0.36
C VAL A 16 14.50 -12.41 1.15
N VAL A 17 15.64 -12.22 1.79
CA VAL A 17 15.72 -11.97 3.24
C VAL A 17 15.57 -10.47 3.47
N PHE A 18 14.40 -10.05 3.95
CA PHE A 18 14.07 -8.65 4.23
C PHE A 18 14.26 -8.26 5.71
N ALA A 19 14.90 -9.12 6.50
CA ALA A 19 14.92 -9.05 7.97
C ALA A 19 15.57 -7.80 8.57
N ASP A 20 16.25 -6.96 7.78
CA ASP A 20 17.01 -5.78 8.24
C ASP A 20 16.47 -4.45 7.65
N LEU A 21 15.24 -4.45 7.11
CA LEU A 21 14.65 -3.28 6.45
C LEU A 21 13.89 -2.35 7.41
N ASP A 22 13.74 -2.72 8.68
CA ASP A 22 13.01 -1.95 9.69
C ASP A 22 13.94 -1.37 10.77
N ASN A 23 14.75 -0.37 10.38
CA ASN A 23 15.74 0.25 11.27
C ASN A 23 15.54 1.77 11.46
N ARG A 24 14.45 2.33 10.93
CA ARG A 24 14.22 3.77 11.02
C ARG A 24 13.68 4.13 12.40
N LYS A 25 14.35 5.07 13.08
CA LYS A 25 13.83 5.64 14.31
C LYS A 25 12.63 6.53 14.00
N GLN A 26 11.46 6.13 14.47
CA GLN A 26 10.24 6.91 14.30
C GLN A 26 10.12 8.04 15.30
N ILE A 27 9.56 9.18 14.86
CA ILE A 27 9.25 10.32 15.72
C ILE A 27 7.74 10.42 15.86
N MET A 28 7.26 10.16 17.07
CA MET A 28 5.84 10.02 17.37
C MET A 28 5.40 11.12 18.33
N GLN A 29 4.87 12.22 17.78
CA GLN A 29 4.54 13.41 18.57
C GLN A 29 3.21 13.30 19.32
N ALA A 30 2.21 12.67 18.71
CA ALA A 30 0.87 12.52 19.30
C ALA A 30 0.68 11.15 19.98
N PRO A 31 -0.08 11.07 21.09
CA PRO A 31 -0.51 9.79 21.66
C PRO A 31 -1.30 8.97 20.65
N GLN A 32 -0.96 7.69 20.50
CA GLN A 32 -1.58 6.83 19.47
C GLN A 32 -3.10 6.72 19.62
N ALA A 33 -3.60 6.52 20.84
CA ALA A 33 -5.03 6.34 21.08
C ALA A 33 -5.85 7.59 20.70
N GLU A 34 -5.31 8.79 20.97
CA GLU A 34 -5.95 10.06 20.62
C GLU A 34 -5.97 10.25 19.10
N PHE A 35 -4.83 10.03 18.44
CA PHE A 35 -4.71 10.13 16.99
C PHE A 35 -5.62 9.12 16.27
N GLN A 36 -5.65 7.87 16.74
CA GLN A 36 -6.53 6.84 16.19
C GLN A 36 -8.01 7.23 16.32
N LEU A 37 -8.43 7.74 17.48
CA LEU A 37 -9.80 8.21 17.67
C LEU A 37 -10.16 9.36 16.71
N ALA A 38 -9.26 10.31 16.53
CA ALA A 38 -9.44 11.41 15.58
C ALA A 38 -9.58 10.90 14.14
N MET A 39 -8.70 9.99 13.72
CA MET A 39 -8.73 9.42 12.38
C MET A 39 -9.98 8.59 12.10
N GLU A 40 -10.48 7.81 13.06
CA GLU A 40 -11.73 7.05 12.91
C GLU A 40 -12.94 7.99 12.74
N LYS A 41 -12.97 9.11 13.48
CA LYS A 41 -14.02 10.12 13.34
C LYS A 41 -13.99 10.79 11.96
N ASP A 42 -12.80 11.18 11.50
CA ASP A 42 -12.63 11.81 10.19
C ASP A 42 -12.97 10.84 9.06
N PHE A 43 -12.58 9.57 9.20
CA PHE A 43 -12.91 8.52 8.25
C PHE A 43 -14.42 8.23 8.19
N ALA A 44 -15.12 8.23 9.33
CA ALA A 44 -16.57 8.06 9.35
C ALA A 44 -17.29 9.18 8.58
N ARG A 45 -16.83 10.43 8.69
CA ARG A 45 -17.34 11.56 7.90
C ARG A 45 -17.05 11.36 6.41
N TYR A 46 -15.81 11.04 6.06
CA TYR A 46 -15.42 10.75 4.67
C TYR A 46 -16.29 9.65 4.03
N MET A 47 -16.53 8.55 4.74
CA MET A 47 -17.41 7.47 4.28
C MET A 47 -18.86 7.93 4.03
N SER A 48 -19.38 8.81 4.88
CA SER A 48 -20.72 9.40 4.70
C SER A 48 -20.78 10.24 3.41
N ASP A 49 -19.77 11.08 3.19
CA ASP A 49 -19.68 11.96 2.03
C ASP A 49 -19.57 11.15 0.74
N MET A 50 -18.72 10.13 0.71
CA MET A 50 -18.54 9.26 -0.45
C MET A 50 -19.80 8.48 -0.83
N LYS A 51 -20.55 7.97 0.16
CA LYS A 51 -21.82 7.27 -0.09
C LYS A 51 -22.88 8.23 -0.62
N THR A 52 -22.96 9.43 -0.03
CA THR A 52 -23.91 10.47 -0.45
C THR A 52 -23.63 10.93 -1.88
N ALA A 53 -22.35 11.15 -2.20
CA ALA A 53 -21.90 11.56 -3.53
C ALA A 53 -21.81 10.40 -4.54
N LYS A 54 -22.08 9.16 -4.11
CA LYS A 54 -22.01 7.93 -4.93
C LYS A 54 -20.62 7.66 -5.54
N PHE A 55 -19.56 8.02 -4.82
CA PHE A 55 -18.17 7.72 -5.20
C PHE A 55 -17.64 6.42 -4.60
N TYR A 56 -18.33 5.90 -3.58
CA TYR A 56 -18.03 4.61 -2.98
C TYR A 56 -18.27 3.47 -3.98
N ILE A 57 -17.25 2.66 -4.22
CA ILE A 57 -17.33 1.43 -5.01
C ILE A 57 -17.00 0.23 -4.14
N GLU A 58 -17.89 -0.76 -4.16
CA GLU A 58 -17.61 -2.06 -3.58
C GLU A 58 -16.48 -2.75 -4.36
N PRO A 59 -15.42 -3.23 -3.69
CA PRO A 59 -14.37 -3.99 -4.37
C PRO A 59 -14.92 -5.29 -4.96
N ASP A 60 -14.33 -5.70 -6.08
CA ASP A 60 -14.59 -7.02 -6.67
C ASP A 60 -13.98 -8.16 -5.82
N ASP A 61 -14.40 -9.39 -6.13
CA ASP A 61 -13.98 -10.59 -5.38
C ASP A 61 -12.46 -10.81 -5.44
N ARG A 62 -11.85 -10.48 -6.58
CA ARG A 62 -10.40 -10.56 -6.78
C ARG A 62 -9.68 -9.64 -5.79
N SER A 63 -10.07 -8.38 -5.75
CA SER A 63 -9.46 -7.36 -4.91
C SER A 63 -9.68 -7.66 -3.43
N LYS A 64 -10.89 -8.14 -3.06
CA LYS A 64 -11.19 -8.60 -1.69
C LYS A 64 -10.28 -9.75 -1.28
N ALA A 65 -10.11 -10.75 -2.14
CA ALA A 65 -9.24 -11.90 -1.86
C ALA A 65 -7.76 -11.50 -1.69
N ILE A 66 -7.28 -10.55 -2.50
CA ILE A 66 -5.92 -10.01 -2.37
C ILE A 66 -5.77 -9.26 -1.04
N PHE A 67 -6.71 -8.36 -0.74
CA PHE A 67 -6.72 -7.59 0.50
C PHE A 67 -6.74 -8.49 1.74
N ASP A 68 -7.64 -9.47 1.79
CA ASP A 68 -7.77 -10.39 2.93
C ASP A 68 -6.50 -11.22 3.13
N ARG A 69 -5.86 -11.67 2.05
CA ARG A 69 -4.59 -12.42 2.13
C ARG A 69 -3.47 -11.58 2.76
N ILE A 70 -3.33 -10.33 2.33
CA ILE A 70 -2.31 -9.41 2.85
C ILE A 70 -2.63 -9.03 4.30
N LYS A 71 -3.89 -8.69 4.59
CA LYS A 71 -4.40 -8.39 5.94
C LYS A 71 -4.10 -9.52 6.92
N GLN A 72 -4.30 -10.78 6.52
CA GLN A 72 -3.99 -11.92 7.39
C GLN A 72 -2.50 -11.98 7.77
N GLN A 73 -1.60 -11.66 6.85
CA GLN A 73 -0.16 -11.61 7.15
C GLN A 73 0.19 -10.40 8.01
N ALA A 74 -0.43 -9.25 7.75
CA ALA A 74 -0.27 -8.05 8.58
C ALA A 74 -0.66 -8.33 10.05
N ILE A 75 -1.80 -8.98 10.26
CA ILE A 75 -2.29 -9.40 11.59
C ILE A 75 -1.34 -10.39 12.27
N LYS A 76 -0.76 -11.34 11.52
CA LYS A 76 0.21 -12.30 12.08
C LYS A 76 1.46 -11.59 12.60
N GLN A 77 1.97 -10.64 11.82
CA GLN A 77 3.19 -9.89 12.16
C GLN A 77 2.95 -8.83 13.24
N HIS A 78 1.76 -8.24 13.29
CA HIS A 78 1.41 -7.16 14.21
C HIS A 78 0.08 -7.46 14.90
N GLN A 79 0.16 -8.10 16.07
CA GLN A 79 -1.02 -8.59 16.80
C GLN A 79 -2.00 -7.48 17.16
N GLN A 80 -1.54 -6.25 17.36
CA GLN A 80 -2.41 -5.09 17.61
C GLN A 80 -3.37 -4.82 16.45
N ALA A 81 -3.02 -5.19 15.21
CA ALA A 81 -3.87 -4.97 14.04
C ALA A 81 -5.12 -5.86 14.03
N LYS A 82 -5.23 -6.84 14.95
CA LYS A 82 -6.46 -7.62 15.18
C LYS A 82 -7.63 -6.78 15.64
N SER A 83 -7.38 -5.71 16.40
CA SER A 83 -8.44 -4.85 16.95
C SER A 83 -8.88 -3.75 15.99
N TRP A 84 -8.21 -3.61 14.84
CA TRP A 84 -8.52 -2.59 13.87
C TRP A 84 -9.85 -2.86 13.16
N ASN A 85 -10.61 -1.81 12.90
CA ASN A 85 -11.80 -1.87 12.09
C ASN A 85 -11.42 -1.81 10.60
N TRP A 86 -10.98 -2.93 10.02
CA TRP A 86 -10.50 -2.98 8.65
C TRP A 86 -11.59 -2.59 7.64
N VAL A 87 -11.28 -1.66 6.73
CA VAL A 87 -12.19 -1.26 5.64
C VAL A 87 -11.40 -1.21 4.33
N PHE A 88 -11.96 -1.78 3.27
CA PHE A 88 -11.38 -1.76 1.94
C PHE A 88 -12.45 -1.44 0.91
N PHE A 89 -12.23 -0.39 0.11
CA PHE A 89 -13.19 0.02 -0.92
C PHE A 89 -12.55 0.88 -2.02
N GLY A 90 -13.31 1.12 -3.09
CA GLY A 90 -12.90 1.97 -4.21
C GLY A 90 -13.43 3.40 -4.17
N ASP A 91 -12.64 4.34 -4.67
CA ASP A 91 -13.00 5.74 -4.87
C ASP A 91 -13.05 6.10 -6.36
N LEU A 92 -14.24 6.42 -6.88
CA LEU A 92 -14.45 6.86 -8.27
C LEU A 92 -13.78 8.20 -8.60
N GLN A 93 -13.55 9.07 -7.61
CA GLN A 93 -12.92 10.37 -7.85
C GLN A 93 -11.43 10.23 -8.13
N ASN A 94 -10.82 9.13 -7.70
CA ASN A 94 -9.37 9.03 -7.57
C ASN A 94 -8.75 7.99 -8.49
N ARG A 95 -8.98 8.10 -9.80
CA ARG A 95 -8.76 7.05 -10.82
C ARG A 95 -7.57 6.10 -10.62
N PHE A 96 -6.36 6.60 -10.34
CA PHE A 96 -5.12 5.80 -10.24
C PHE A 96 -4.39 5.88 -8.89
N ASN A 97 -4.97 6.54 -7.90
CA ASN A 97 -4.28 6.83 -6.65
C ASN A 97 -4.88 6.00 -5.50
N ALA A 98 -4.11 5.81 -4.45
CA ALA A 98 -4.43 4.97 -3.31
C ALA A 98 -4.24 5.79 -2.04
N PHE A 99 -5.07 5.52 -1.05
CA PHE A 99 -4.96 6.14 0.26
C PHE A 99 -5.11 5.07 1.35
N GLY A 100 -4.26 5.17 2.35
CA GLY A 100 -4.21 4.27 3.50
C GLY A 100 -3.60 4.95 4.72
N GLY A 101 -3.13 4.15 5.67
CA GLY A 101 -2.50 4.67 6.88
C GLY A 101 -3.46 4.99 8.04
N LEU A 102 -4.75 4.65 7.93
CA LEU A 102 -5.77 4.93 8.95
C LEU A 102 -6.17 3.68 9.75
N TYR A 103 -5.18 2.97 10.32
CA TYR A 103 -5.43 1.77 11.13
C TYR A 103 -6.30 0.73 10.41
N GLY A 104 -5.84 0.29 9.24
CA GLY A 104 -6.49 -0.78 8.47
C GLY A 104 -7.53 -0.32 7.46
N LYS A 105 -7.62 0.99 7.16
CA LYS A 105 -8.38 1.46 6.00
C LYS A 105 -7.49 1.49 4.77
N VAL A 106 -7.99 0.96 3.67
CA VAL A 106 -7.34 0.97 2.35
C VAL A 106 -8.38 1.42 1.32
N ILE A 107 -8.07 2.48 0.59
CA ILE A 107 -8.97 3.09 -0.40
C ILE A 107 -8.22 3.14 -1.73
N LEU A 108 -8.77 2.55 -2.78
CA LEU A 108 -8.12 2.52 -4.08
C LEU A 108 -8.92 3.24 -5.15
N GLY A 109 -8.23 3.91 -6.05
CA GLY A 109 -8.78 4.36 -7.32
C GLY A 109 -9.35 3.21 -8.12
N THR A 110 -10.50 3.41 -8.75
CA THR A 110 -11.21 2.32 -9.45
C THR A 110 -10.41 1.67 -10.58
N ASN A 111 -9.49 2.40 -11.25
CA ASN A 111 -8.67 1.79 -12.31
C ASN A 111 -7.62 0.82 -11.76
N LEU A 112 -7.31 0.86 -10.45
CA LEU A 112 -6.40 -0.09 -9.82
C LEU A 112 -7.01 -1.50 -9.72
N PHE A 113 -8.34 -1.60 -9.71
CA PHE A 113 -9.03 -2.90 -9.72
C PHE A 113 -9.01 -3.59 -11.09
N ASP A 114 -8.82 -2.83 -12.17
CA ASP A 114 -8.89 -3.34 -13.54
C ASP A 114 -7.75 -4.34 -13.82
N GLN A 115 -8.12 -5.61 -13.99
CA GLN A 115 -7.18 -6.70 -14.25
C GLN A 115 -6.51 -6.60 -15.62
N ALA A 116 -7.08 -5.87 -16.58
CA ALA A 116 -6.43 -5.59 -17.85
C ALA A 116 -5.26 -4.60 -17.67
N LEU A 117 -5.29 -3.78 -16.62
CA LEU A 117 -4.24 -2.83 -16.29
C LEU A 117 -3.22 -3.41 -15.31
N PHE A 118 -3.68 -4.11 -14.27
CA PHE A 118 -2.83 -4.59 -13.16
C PHE A 118 -3.10 -6.05 -12.79
N THR A 119 -2.03 -6.84 -12.77
CA THR A 119 -2.01 -8.23 -12.29
C THR A 119 -2.20 -8.31 -10.78
N ASP A 120 -2.38 -9.53 -10.25
CA ASP A 120 -2.61 -9.74 -8.82
C ASP A 120 -1.40 -9.32 -7.98
N ASP A 121 -0.17 -9.61 -8.44
CA ASP A 121 1.06 -9.17 -7.78
C ASP A 121 1.17 -7.63 -7.74
N GLU A 122 0.77 -6.96 -8.81
CA GLU A 122 0.83 -5.49 -8.92
C GLU A 122 -0.23 -4.80 -8.05
N LEU A 123 -1.46 -5.29 -8.02
CA LEU A 123 -2.50 -4.78 -7.11
C LEU A 123 -2.16 -5.11 -5.65
N ALA A 124 -1.61 -6.30 -5.40
CA ALA A 124 -1.14 -6.68 -4.08
C ALA A 124 -0.08 -5.70 -3.55
N PHE A 125 0.84 -5.24 -4.41
CA PHE A 125 1.84 -4.24 -4.02
C PHE A 125 1.21 -2.97 -3.46
N VAL A 126 0.24 -2.40 -4.17
CA VAL A 126 -0.44 -1.17 -3.74
C VAL A 126 -1.15 -1.39 -2.41
N ILE A 127 -1.86 -2.50 -2.26
CA ILE A 127 -2.56 -2.83 -1.00
C ILE A 127 -1.56 -3.03 0.15
N ALA A 128 -0.48 -3.77 -0.07
CA ALA A 128 0.54 -4.00 0.94
C ALA A 128 1.20 -2.69 1.38
N HIS A 129 1.52 -1.80 0.44
CA HIS A 129 2.05 -0.47 0.70
C HIS A 129 1.14 0.34 1.64
N GLU A 130 -0.16 0.44 1.33
CA GLU A 130 -1.13 1.15 2.19
C GLU A 130 -1.31 0.50 3.58
N ILE A 131 -1.20 -0.82 3.65
CA ILE A 131 -1.25 -1.54 4.92
C ILE A 131 0.01 -1.26 5.76
N ILE A 132 1.20 -1.20 5.15
CA ILE A 132 2.41 -0.83 5.87
C ILE A 132 2.32 0.58 6.43
N HIS A 133 1.77 1.55 5.68
CA HIS A 133 1.53 2.89 6.22
C HIS A 133 0.73 2.86 7.52
N SER A 134 -0.23 1.95 7.64
CA SER A 134 -1.00 1.76 8.88
C SER A 134 -0.17 1.07 9.96
N LEU A 135 0.54 -0.01 9.62
CA LEU A 135 1.34 -0.80 10.57
C LEU A 135 2.48 0.00 11.20
N LYS A 136 3.06 0.91 10.43
CA LYS A 136 4.13 1.81 10.85
C LYS A 136 3.61 3.16 11.32
N ASP A 137 2.29 3.37 11.35
CA ASP A 137 1.69 4.59 11.90
C ASP A 137 2.23 5.87 11.24
N HIS A 138 2.53 5.79 9.93
CA HIS A 138 3.17 6.86 9.16
C HIS A 138 2.33 8.13 9.12
N ALA A 139 1.00 8.01 9.19
CA ALA A 139 0.10 9.15 9.28
C ALA A 139 0.32 9.95 10.58
N ARG A 140 0.51 9.25 11.72
CA ARG A 140 0.78 9.88 13.02
C ARG A 140 2.16 10.49 13.10
N GLU A 141 3.13 9.89 12.43
CA GLU A 141 4.48 10.42 12.36
C GLU A 141 4.57 11.69 11.51
N LYS A 142 3.79 11.77 10.41
CA LYS A 142 3.66 13.01 9.62
C LYS A 142 2.77 14.06 10.29
N TYR A 143 2.03 13.69 11.32
CA TYR A 143 1.07 14.58 11.98
C TYR A 143 1.78 15.81 12.56
N ASN A 144 1.19 16.99 12.36
CA ASN A 144 1.73 18.30 12.77
C ASN A 144 3.08 18.70 12.15
N LEU A 145 3.63 17.93 11.21
CA LEU A 145 4.88 18.25 10.51
C LEU A 145 4.67 18.77 9.08
N ASN A 146 3.42 18.94 8.62
CA ASN A 146 3.11 19.36 7.24
C ASN A 146 3.32 20.87 7.00
N ASP A 147 4.51 21.39 7.32
CA ASP A 147 4.90 22.80 7.18
C ASP A 147 5.69 23.09 5.89
N GLY A 148 5.96 22.06 5.08
CA GLY A 148 6.74 22.17 3.85
C GLY A 148 8.25 22.33 4.07
N SER A 149 8.73 22.16 5.30
CA SER A 149 10.16 22.18 5.62
C SER A 149 10.92 21.05 4.91
N ALA A 150 12.24 21.22 4.79
CA ALA A 150 13.12 20.16 4.27
C ALA A 150 13.05 18.89 5.12
N ASP A 151 12.89 19.03 6.44
CA ASP A 151 12.72 17.92 7.38
C ASP A 151 11.41 17.16 7.12
N TYR A 152 10.31 17.88 6.89
CA TYR A 152 9.05 17.26 6.49
C TYR A 152 9.16 16.51 5.17
N ILE A 153 9.77 17.12 4.15
CA ILE A 153 9.96 16.49 2.84
C ILE A 153 10.80 15.22 2.98
N ALA A 154 11.90 15.27 3.74
CA ALA A 154 12.75 14.11 3.99
C ALA A 154 11.99 13.01 4.73
N LEU A 155 11.20 13.37 5.76
CA LEU A 155 10.35 12.43 6.47
C LEU A 155 9.33 11.77 5.54
N ALA A 156 8.62 12.58 4.76
CA ALA A 156 7.59 12.10 3.84
C ALA A 156 8.18 11.12 2.80
N GLN A 157 9.38 11.40 2.27
CA GLN A 157 10.07 10.45 1.38
C GLN A 157 10.49 9.18 2.11
N ASN A 158 11.02 9.29 3.32
CA ASN A 158 11.50 8.14 4.08
C ASN A 158 10.38 7.16 4.46
N VAL A 159 9.20 7.66 4.84
CA VAL A 159 8.05 6.78 5.16
C VAL A 159 7.52 6.06 3.92
N GLU A 160 7.62 6.68 2.74
CA GLU A 160 7.24 6.05 1.47
C GLU A 160 8.23 4.94 1.09
N PHE A 161 9.53 5.18 1.24
CA PHE A 161 10.54 4.16 1.01
C PHE A 161 10.42 3.00 2.02
N GLU A 162 10.18 3.30 3.29
CA GLU A 162 9.92 2.28 4.30
C GLU A 162 8.66 1.45 3.97
N ALA A 163 7.59 2.11 3.52
CA ALA A 163 6.38 1.44 3.09
C ALA A 163 6.61 0.51 1.89
N ASP A 164 7.37 0.97 0.90
CA ASP A 164 7.80 0.16 -0.25
C ASP A 164 8.58 -1.09 0.15
N TYR A 165 9.59 -0.92 1.01
CA TYR A 165 10.48 -2.01 1.41
C TYR A 165 9.76 -3.08 2.23
N LEU A 166 8.99 -2.68 3.24
CA LEU A 166 8.26 -3.63 4.08
C LEU A 166 7.06 -4.24 3.34
N ALA A 167 6.53 -3.58 2.31
CA ALA A 167 5.51 -4.17 1.46
C ALA A 167 6.06 -5.41 0.73
N LEU A 168 7.32 -5.40 0.26
CA LEU A 168 7.92 -6.57 -0.39
C LEU A 168 7.97 -7.79 0.54
N ASP A 169 8.31 -7.58 1.80
CA ASP A 169 8.30 -8.64 2.82
C ASP A 169 6.89 -9.17 3.08
N LEU A 170 5.92 -8.27 3.24
CA LEU A 170 4.53 -8.62 3.46
C LEU A 170 3.94 -9.40 2.27
N LEU A 171 4.31 -9.01 1.04
CA LEU A 171 3.93 -9.68 -0.21
C LEU A 171 4.49 -11.09 -0.28
N GLN A 172 5.79 -11.27 0.01
CA GLN A 172 6.43 -12.58 0.02
C GLN A 172 5.72 -13.52 1.01
N LYS A 173 5.42 -13.03 2.22
CA LYS A 173 4.65 -13.80 3.24
C LYS A 173 3.21 -14.07 2.83
N ALA A 174 2.63 -13.20 1.99
CA ALA A 174 1.32 -13.37 1.37
C ALA A 174 1.36 -14.20 0.07
N ASN A 175 2.51 -14.81 -0.26
CA ASN A 175 2.69 -15.65 -1.45
C ASN A 175 2.44 -14.90 -2.78
N TYR A 176 2.78 -13.61 -2.81
CA TYR A 176 2.97 -12.83 -4.03
C TYR A 176 4.45 -12.77 -4.38
N ASP A 177 4.77 -12.55 -5.64
CA ASP A 177 6.14 -12.44 -6.15
C ASP A 177 6.60 -10.97 -6.07
N PRO A 178 7.58 -10.62 -5.21
CA PRO A 178 8.06 -9.25 -5.07
C PRO A 178 8.60 -8.66 -6.38
N LYS A 179 9.20 -9.47 -7.27
CA LYS A 179 9.73 -8.98 -8.56
C LYS A 179 8.59 -8.63 -9.52
N LYS A 180 7.54 -9.45 -9.58
CA LYS A 180 6.34 -9.15 -10.40
C LYS A 180 5.56 -7.96 -9.86
N SER A 181 5.52 -7.82 -8.53
CA SER A 181 4.85 -6.72 -7.83
C SER A 181 5.37 -5.34 -8.25
N LEU A 182 6.67 -5.23 -8.60
CA LEU A 182 7.26 -3.98 -9.14
C LEU A 182 6.70 -3.56 -10.50
N GLY A 183 5.95 -4.42 -11.19
CA GLY A 183 5.27 -4.11 -12.43
C GLY A 183 4.36 -2.88 -12.32
N TYR A 184 3.74 -2.67 -11.16
CA TYR A 184 2.93 -1.49 -10.86
C TYR A 184 3.76 -0.20 -11.01
N LEU A 185 4.85 -0.09 -10.24
CA LEU A 185 5.72 1.08 -10.28
C LEU A 185 6.31 1.30 -11.67
N LYS A 186 6.68 0.22 -12.38
CA LYS A 186 7.15 0.30 -13.77
C LYS A 186 6.10 0.88 -14.72
N LYS A 187 4.86 0.39 -14.65
CA LYS A 187 3.74 0.85 -15.48
C LYS A 187 3.42 2.31 -15.20
N MET A 188 3.31 2.67 -13.92
CA MET A 188 3.00 4.05 -13.52
C MET A 188 4.13 5.01 -13.88
N ARG A 189 5.40 4.61 -13.71
CA ARG A 189 6.57 5.37 -14.17
C ARG A 189 6.46 5.69 -15.66
N ASN A 190 6.18 4.68 -16.48
CA ASN A 190 6.07 4.83 -17.93
C ASN A 190 4.84 5.69 -18.32
N PHE A 191 3.71 5.50 -17.65
CA PHE A 191 2.49 6.27 -17.89
C PHE A 191 2.71 7.77 -17.65
N TYR A 192 3.29 8.15 -16.51
CA TYR A 192 3.55 9.56 -16.22
C TYR A 192 4.65 10.15 -17.10
N ALA A 193 5.69 9.37 -17.45
CA ALA A 193 6.69 9.80 -18.42
C ALA A 193 6.06 10.12 -19.80
N LEU A 194 5.10 9.30 -20.25
CA LEU A 194 4.37 9.52 -21.49
C LEU A 194 3.52 10.80 -21.43
N LEU A 195 2.85 11.04 -20.30
CA LEU A 195 2.03 12.24 -20.11
C LEU A 195 2.85 13.52 -19.93
N LYS A 196 4.17 13.43 -19.77
CA LYS A 196 5.06 14.57 -19.46
C LYS A 196 4.61 15.37 -18.23
N VAL A 197 3.95 14.71 -17.29
CA VAL A 197 3.53 15.31 -16.03
C VAL A 197 4.45 14.83 -14.91
N GLN A 198 4.77 15.73 -13.99
CA GLN A 198 5.49 15.36 -12.78
C GLN A 198 4.60 14.46 -11.92
N GLN A 199 5.17 13.39 -11.37
CA GLN A 199 4.45 12.35 -10.66
C GLN A 199 4.01 12.83 -9.26
N GLY A 200 2.82 12.41 -8.83
CA GLY A 200 2.33 12.55 -7.45
C GLY A 200 1.13 13.47 -7.34
N GLY A 201 0.01 12.96 -6.81
CA GLY A 201 -1.14 13.78 -6.44
C GLY A 201 -0.71 14.81 -5.39
N ASP A 202 -0.87 16.08 -5.73
CA ASP A 202 -0.89 17.25 -4.84
C ASP A 202 0.07 17.22 -3.62
N SER A 203 1.39 17.22 -3.84
CA SER A 203 2.42 17.93 -3.04
C SER A 203 3.81 17.31 -3.21
N ALA A 204 4.85 18.09 -2.90
CA ALA A 204 6.25 17.68 -2.85
C ALA A 204 6.61 16.54 -1.86
N SER A 205 5.61 15.84 -1.30
CA SER A 205 5.75 14.91 -0.17
C SER A 205 5.90 13.43 -0.57
N HIS A 206 5.53 13.03 -1.79
CA HIS A 206 5.79 11.66 -2.29
C HIS A 206 7.02 11.65 -3.21
N PRO A 207 8.01 10.75 -3.00
CA PRO A 207 9.13 10.60 -3.92
C PRO A 207 8.61 10.10 -5.28
N SER A 208 9.32 10.45 -6.36
CA SER A 208 8.90 9.99 -7.69
C SER A 208 8.84 8.45 -7.75
N ILE A 209 7.82 7.93 -8.42
CA ILE A 209 7.66 6.51 -8.78
C ILE A 209 8.91 6.00 -9.50
N ALA A 210 9.58 6.85 -10.28
CA ALA A 210 10.86 6.50 -10.89
C ALA A 210 11.92 6.12 -9.83
N ILE A 211 12.13 6.96 -8.81
CA ILE A 211 13.08 6.69 -7.73
C ILE A 211 12.66 5.46 -6.92
N ARG A 212 11.37 5.35 -6.58
CA ARG A 212 10.81 4.18 -5.88
C ARG A 212 11.09 2.89 -6.65
N TYR A 213 10.79 2.88 -7.96
CA TYR A 213 11.06 1.74 -8.83
C TYR A 213 12.54 1.35 -8.86
N GLU A 214 13.45 2.29 -9.11
CA GLU A 214 14.88 1.97 -9.22
C GLU A 214 15.42 1.40 -7.90
N ARG A 215 15.04 1.99 -6.75
CA ARG A 215 15.45 1.50 -5.42
C ARG A 215 15.04 0.05 -5.17
N LEU A 216 13.79 -0.29 -5.45
CA LEU A 216 13.30 -1.66 -5.26
C LEU A 216 13.81 -2.61 -6.33
N HIS A 217 13.98 -2.13 -7.56
CA HIS A 217 14.52 -2.94 -8.65
C HIS A 217 15.96 -3.37 -8.35
N GLU A 218 16.82 -2.46 -7.90
CA GLU A 218 18.19 -2.79 -7.47
C GLU A 218 18.20 -3.76 -6.28
N LEU A 219 17.32 -3.58 -5.29
CA LEU A 219 17.20 -4.49 -4.14
C LEU A 219 16.84 -5.92 -4.56
N LEU A 220 16.05 -6.06 -5.63
CA LEU A 220 15.50 -7.34 -6.08
C LEU A 220 16.26 -7.97 -7.24
N LYS A 221 17.44 -7.46 -7.63
CA LYS A 221 18.29 -8.12 -8.63
C LYS A 221 18.80 -9.46 -8.10
#